data_AF-A0A2V9L812-F1
#
_entry.id   AF-A0A2V9L812-F1
#
_cell.length_a   1.000
_cell.length_b   1.000
_cell.length_c   1.000
_cell.angle_alpha   90.00
_cell.angle_beta   90.00
_cell.angle_gamma   90.00
#
_symmetry.space_group_name_H-M   'P 1'
#
loop_
_entity.id
_entity.type
_entity.pdbx_description
1 polymer ?
#
loop_
_entity_poly.entity_id
_entity_poly.type
_entity_poly.pdbx_seq_one_letter_code
_entity_poly.pdbx_strand_id
1 'polypeptide(L)'
;MHQVLDATDPNLSRYQDHKGKIIMYFAWADAGLNPRLGVEYYEQVSERMGPSTSNFFRLFMVPGMFHCDGGVGVSNFDAMTPLVRWVEKGAVPERIIGSRIVEGKTIRTRPLCPYPPGGEIHRQRKH
;
A
#
# COMPACT_ATOMS: atom_id res chain seq x y z
N MET A 1 12.98 -25.02 6.58
CA MET A 1 13.09 -23.97 7.62
C MET A 1 12.54 -22.62 7.14
N HIS A 2 12.62 -22.27 5.85
CA HIS A 2 11.93 -21.10 5.27
C HIS A 2 10.39 -21.13 5.42
N GLN A 3 9.73 -22.27 5.15
CA GLN A 3 8.27 -22.42 5.14
C GLN A 3 7.50 -22.03 6.44
N VAL A 4 8.18 -21.88 7.58
CA VAL A 4 7.53 -21.49 8.85
C VAL A 4 7.90 -20.05 9.26
N LEU A 5 8.97 -19.49 8.71
CA LEU A 5 9.51 -18.18 9.09
C LEU A 5 9.25 -17.12 8.01
N ASP A 6 9.11 -17.54 6.75
CA ASP A 6 8.91 -16.63 5.64
C ASP A 6 7.43 -16.31 5.46
N ALA A 7 7.12 -15.02 5.38
CA ALA A 7 5.79 -14.52 5.05
C ALA A 7 5.64 -14.30 3.53
N THR A 8 5.94 -15.32 2.73
CA THR A 8 5.97 -15.24 1.25
C THR A 8 4.84 -15.99 0.54
N ASP A 9 3.89 -16.59 1.27
CA ASP A 9 2.74 -17.27 0.66
C ASP A 9 1.88 -16.26 -0.14
N PRO A 10 1.76 -16.42 -1.47
CA PRO A 10 0.94 -15.54 -2.28
C PRO A 10 -0.56 -15.90 -2.25
N ASN A 11 -0.93 -17.05 -1.68
CA ASN A 11 -2.31 -17.50 -1.61
C ASN A 11 -3.03 -16.93 -0.38
N LEU A 12 -3.63 -15.77 -0.55
CA LEU A 12 -4.38 -15.09 0.51
C LEU A 12 -5.87 -15.42 0.51
N SER A 13 -6.30 -16.53 -0.10
CA SER A 13 -7.74 -16.87 -0.25
C SER A 13 -8.48 -16.92 1.07
N ARG A 14 -7.94 -17.61 2.07
CA ARG A 14 -8.57 -17.69 3.40
C ARG A 14 -8.75 -16.31 4.03
N TYR A 15 -7.76 -15.43 3.89
CA TYR A 15 -7.84 -14.07 4.42
C TYR A 15 -8.92 -13.25 3.69
N GLN A 16 -8.99 -13.38 2.37
CA GLN A 16 -10.03 -12.77 1.54
C GLN A 16 -11.43 -13.31 1.86
N ASP A 17 -11.59 -14.62 2.06
CA ASP A 17 -12.85 -15.29 2.40
C ASP A 17 -13.41 -14.78 3.74
N HIS A 18 -12.51 -14.42 4.67
CA HIS A 18 -12.85 -13.75 5.93
C HIS A 18 -12.98 -12.21 5.80
N LYS A 19 -13.07 -11.70 4.56
CA LYS A 19 -13.24 -10.27 4.23
C LYS A 19 -12.10 -9.37 4.71
N GLY A 20 -10.92 -9.93 4.95
CA GLY A 20 -9.75 -9.19 5.39
C GLY A 20 -9.29 -8.15 4.36
N LYS A 21 -8.64 -7.08 4.83
CA LYS A 21 -8.11 -5.98 4.01
C LYS A 21 -6.65 -5.69 4.37
N ILE A 22 -5.80 -5.56 3.35
CA ILE A 22 -4.38 -5.27 3.49
C ILE A 22 -4.08 -3.94 2.79
N ILE A 23 -3.52 -3.01 3.56
CA ILE A 23 -2.76 -1.88 3.03
C ILE A 23 -1.29 -2.17 3.32
N MET A 24 -0.50 -2.42 2.28
CA MET A 24 0.95 -2.48 2.37
C MET A 24 1.53 -1.19 1.83
N TYR A 25 2.59 -0.70 2.47
CA TYR A 25 3.39 0.38 1.92
C TYR A 25 4.85 -0.04 1.90
N PHE A 26 5.61 0.51 0.95
CA PHE A 26 7.05 0.25 0.87
C PHE A 26 7.80 1.50 0.42
N ALA A 27 8.99 1.70 0.97
CA ALA A 27 9.83 2.84 0.66
C ALA A 27 10.62 2.62 -0.63
N TRP A 28 10.53 3.57 -1.57
CA TRP A 28 11.30 3.50 -2.82
C TRP A 28 12.79 3.81 -2.64
N ALA A 29 13.17 4.52 -1.57
CA ALA A 29 14.54 4.91 -1.30
C ALA A 29 15.09 4.22 -0.03
N ASP A 30 14.54 3.08 0.35
CA ASP A 30 15.09 2.25 1.42
C ASP A 30 16.45 1.66 0.97
N ALA A 31 17.48 1.92 1.76
CA ALA A 31 18.84 1.42 1.52
C ALA A 31 19.12 0.07 2.22
N GLY A 32 18.29 -0.31 3.20
CA GLY A 32 18.41 -1.56 3.94
C GLY A 32 17.57 -2.70 3.37
N LEU A 33 16.42 -2.39 2.76
CA LEU A 33 15.56 -3.35 2.09
C LEU A 33 15.38 -3.00 0.62
N ASN A 34 15.52 -3.98 -0.27
CA ASN A 34 15.27 -3.77 -1.69
C ASN A 34 13.78 -3.41 -1.90
N PRO A 35 13.46 -2.20 -2.41
CA PRO A 35 12.07 -1.76 -2.63
C PRO A 35 11.26 -2.68 -3.53
N ARG A 36 11.94 -3.44 -4.40
CA ARG A 36 11.28 -4.42 -5.28
C ARG A 36 10.61 -5.55 -4.52
N LEU A 37 11.03 -5.87 -3.30
CA LEU A 37 10.43 -6.96 -2.52
C LEU A 37 8.93 -6.74 -2.29
N GLY A 38 8.52 -5.50 -1.99
CA GLY A 38 7.10 -5.17 -1.84
C GLY A 38 6.33 -5.32 -3.15
N VAL A 39 6.93 -4.89 -4.27
CA VAL A 39 6.32 -5.00 -5.60
C VAL A 39 6.19 -6.46 -6.02
N GLU A 40 7.27 -7.23 -5.91
CA GLU A 40 7.34 -8.64 -6.30
C GLU A 40 6.35 -9.49 -5.51
N TYR A 41 6.21 -9.25 -4.19
CA TYR A 41 5.19 -9.95 -3.40
C TYR A 41 3.76 -9.59 -3.83
N TYR A 42 3.48 -8.30 -4.07
CA TYR A 42 2.17 -7.87 -4.54
C TYR A 42 1.82 -8.44 -5.93
N GLU A 43 2.79 -8.51 -6.83
CA GLU A 43 2.64 -9.12 -8.16
C GLU A 43 2.38 -10.63 -8.05
N GLN A 44 3.14 -11.36 -7.24
CA GLN A 44 2.92 -12.80 -7.00
C GLN A 44 1.53 -13.08 -6.42
N VAL A 45 1.08 -12.28 -5.44
CA VAL A 45 -0.29 -12.39 -4.91
C VAL A 45 -1.31 -12.07 -6.01
N SER A 46 -1.08 -11.02 -6.81
CA SER A 46 -2.00 -10.62 -7.89
C SER A 46 -2.14 -11.69 -8.97
N GLU A 47 -1.04 -12.35 -9.34
CA GLU A 47 -1.01 -13.49 -10.25
C GLU A 47 -1.77 -14.69 -9.65
N ARG A 48 -1.55 -14.99 -8.37
CA ARG A 48 -2.17 -16.13 -7.69
C ARG A 48 -3.66 -15.96 -7.40
N MET A 49 -4.08 -14.75 -7.06
CA MET A 49 -5.44 -14.40 -6.59
C MET A 49 -6.31 -13.80 -7.69
N GLY A 50 -5.69 -13.35 -8.78
CA GLY A 50 -6.36 -12.85 -9.97
C GLY A 50 -6.71 -11.35 -9.94
N PRO A 51 -7.46 -10.86 -10.95
CA PRO A 51 -7.69 -9.43 -11.18
C PRO A 51 -8.38 -8.68 -10.04
N SER A 52 -9.09 -9.40 -9.16
CA SER A 52 -9.80 -8.83 -8.01
C SER A 52 -8.92 -8.58 -6.79
N THR A 53 -7.61 -8.84 -6.87
CA THR A 53 -6.67 -8.65 -5.75
C THR A 53 -6.74 -7.25 -5.15
N SER A 54 -6.87 -6.22 -6.00
CA SER A 54 -6.97 -4.82 -5.58
C SER A 54 -8.24 -4.47 -4.75
N ASN A 55 -9.21 -5.39 -4.66
CA ASN A 55 -10.41 -5.27 -3.82
C ASN A 55 -10.17 -5.64 -2.36
N PHE A 56 -9.04 -6.28 -2.03
CA PHE A 56 -8.69 -6.64 -0.65
C PHE A 56 -7.24 -6.39 -0.28
N PHE A 57 -6.33 -6.27 -1.25
CA PHE A 57 -4.92 -5.98 -1.02
C PHE A 57 -4.47 -4.81 -1.89
N ARG A 58 -3.94 -3.75 -1.28
CA ARG A 58 -3.37 -2.59 -1.97
C ARG A 58 -1.97 -2.28 -1.50
N LEU A 59 -1.07 -2.07 -2.45
CA LEU A 59 0.30 -1.62 -2.22
C LEU A 59 0.43 -0.12 -2.51
N PHE A 60 0.99 0.66 -1.59
CA PHE A 60 1.34 2.07 -1.76
C PHE A 60 2.85 2.25 -1.70
N MET A 61 3.48 2.44 -2.85
CA MET A 61 4.92 2.76 -2.90
C MET A 61 5.14 4.23 -2.54
N VAL A 62 6.10 4.52 -1.67
CA VAL A 62 6.37 5.87 -1.13
C VAL A 62 7.68 6.43 -1.71
N PRO A 63 7.62 7.32 -2.72
CA PRO A 63 8.82 7.91 -3.33
C PRO A 63 9.64 8.75 -2.35
N GLY A 64 10.94 8.48 -2.29
CA GLY A 64 11.91 9.23 -1.48
C GLY A 64 11.83 9.01 0.03
N MET A 65 10.96 8.11 0.50
CA MET A 65 10.99 7.62 1.88
C MET A 65 12.15 6.64 2.05
N PHE A 66 12.86 6.73 3.17
CA PHE A 66 13.90 5.76 3.56
C PHE A 66 13.25 4.62 4.36
N HIS A 67 14.01 3.91 5.19
CA HIS A 67 13.48 2.80 5.98
C HIS A 67 12.36 3.26 6.92
N CYS A 68 11.12 2.90 6.57
CA CYS A 68 9.86 3.21 7.26
C CYS A 68 9.47 4.70 7.41
N ASP A 69 10.42 5.62 7.53
CA ASP A 69 10.16 7.06 7.67
C ASP A 69 11.34 7.89 7.11
N GLY A 70 11.23 9.22 7.18
CA GLY A 70 12.25 10.17 6.79
C GLY A 70 12.50 10.22 5.29
N GLY A 71 13.73 10.59 4.94
CA GLY A 71 14.14 10.82 3.55
C GLY A 71 13.62 12.13 2.97
N VAL A 72 13.74 12.25 1.65
CA VAL A 72 13.35 13.46 0.91
C VAL A 72 11.90 13.41 0.41
N GLY A 73 11.20 12.30 0.70
CA GLY A 73 9.84 11.93 0.31
C GLY A 73 8.74 12.54 1.17
N VAL A 74 7.50 12.05 0.99
CA VAL A 74 6.33 12.38 1.81
C VAL A 74 6.03 11.23 2.78
N SER A 75 6.96 10.98 3.71
CA SER A 75 6.95 9.79 4.59
C SER A 75 5.93 9.84 5.73
N ASN A 76 5.37 11.02 6.05
CA ASN A 76 4.38 11.15 7.11
C ASN A 76 2.97 10.98 6.54
N PHE A 77 2.29 9.89 6.89
CA PHE A 77 0.93 9.59 6.45
C PHE A 77 0.19 8.68 7.44
N ASP A 78 -1.14 8.70 7.35
CA ASP A 78 -2.01 7.81 8.11
C ASP A 78 -2.59 6.73 7.19
N ALA A 79 -2.08 5.49 7.35
CA ALA A 79 -2.60 4.31 6.68
C ALA A 79 -3.69 3.58 7.48
N MET A 80 -3.87 3.90 8.77
CA MET A 80 -4.81 3.22 9.65
C MET A 80 -6.24 3.70 9.43
N THR A 81 -6.46 5.01 9.37
CA THR A 81 -7.79 5.58 9.07
C THR A 81 -8.40 5.04 7.76
N PRO A 82 -7.68 5.01 6.61
CA PRO A 82 -8.22 4.42 5.39
C PRO A 82 -8.46 2.91 5.53
N LEU A 83 -7.61 2.16 6.26
CA LEU A 83 -7.83 0.75 6.52
C LEU A 83 -9.12 0.50 7.30
N VAL A 84 -9.34 1.22 8.40
CA VAL A 84 -10.57 1.14 9.21
C VAL A 84 -11.80 1.44 8.35
N ARG A 85 -11.77 2.53 7.57
CA ARG A 85 -12.88 2.86 6.66
C ARG A 85 -13.12 1.78 5.59
N TRP A 86 -12.06 1.13 5.12
CA TRP A 86 -12.19 0.05 4.14
C TRP A 86 -12.83 -1.19 4.76
N VAL A 87 -12.42 -1.58 5.96
CA VAL A 87 -12.95 -2.73 6.69
C VAL A 87 -14.41 -2.50 7.10
N GLU A 88 -14.71 -1.35 7.70
CA GLU A 88 -16.03 -1.09 8.30
C GLU A 88 -17.07 -0.59 7.30
N LYS A 89 -16.64 0.18 6.30
CA LYS A 89 -17.56 0.91 5.40
C LYS A 89 -17.39 0.53 3.94
N GLY A 90 -16.49 -0.40 3.63
CA GLY A 90 -16.17 -0.77 2.24
C GLY A 90 -15.52 0.36 1.44
N ALA A 91 -15.06 1.43 2.09
CA ALA A 91 -14.49 2.59 1.42
C ALA A 91 -13.06 2.31 0.97
N VAL A 92 -12.90 1.91 -0.29
CA VAL A 92 -11.62 1.50 -0.87
C VAL A 92 -10.64 2.69 -0.93
N PRO A 93 -9.42 2.57 -0.41
CA PRO A 93 -8.45 3.66 -0.43
C PRO A 93 -7.87 3.86 -1.83
N GLU A 94 -8.32 4.91 -2.52
CA GLU A 94 -7.77 5.32 -3.82
C GLU A 94 -6.48 6.12 -3.68
N ARG A 95 -6.27 6.76 -2.54
CA ARG A 95 -5.06 7.52 -2.23
C ARG A 95 -4.87 7.64 -0.72
N ILE A 96 -3.61 7.77 -0.30
CA ILE A 96 -3.25 8.16 1.06
C ILE A 96 -2.46 9.47 0.96
N ILE A 97 -2.85 10.49 1.73
CA ILE A 97 -2.15 11.79 1.66
C ILE A 97 -0.89 11.69 2.51
N GLY A 98 0.27 11.79 1.85
CA GLY A 98 1.56 11.90 2.51
C GLY A 98 2.02 13.35 2.62
N SER A 99 2.78 13.62 3.68
CA SER A 99 3.38 14.90 4.00
C SER A 99 4.89 14.75 4.22
N ARG A 100 5.66 15.77 3.84
CA ARG A 100 7.04 15.95 4.26
C ARG A 100 7.07 17.00 5.35
N ILE A 101 7.60 16.62 6.51
CA ILE A 101 7.75 17.52 7.67
C ILE A 101 9.24 17.83 7.83
N VAL A 102 9.56 19.12 7.94
CA VAL A 102 10.91 19.61 8.27
C VAL A 102 10.75 20.63 9.39
N GLU A 103 11.49 20.47 10.48
CA GLU A 103 11.41 21.35 11.66
C GLU A 103 9.97 21.53 12.18
N GLY A 104 9.20 20.43 12.19
CA GLY A 104 7.81 20.43 12.65
C GLY A 104 6.80 21.09 11.69
N LYS A 105 7.24 21.60 10.53
CA LYS A 105 6.38 22.22 9.52
C LYS A 105 6.20 21.32 8.31
N THR A 106 4.95 21.19 7.85
CA THR A 106 4.65 20.53 6.58
C THR A 106 5.11 21.41 5.43
N ILE A 107 6.12 20.95 4.69
CA ILE A 107 6.70 21.68 3.54
C ILE A 107 6.21 21.16 2.19
N ARG A 108 5.64 19.95 2.15
CA ARG A 108 5.12 19.35 0.92
C ARG A 108 4.05 18.31 1.24
N THR A 109 3.01 18.23 0.43
CA THR A 109 2.04 17.13 0.44
C THR A 109 1.89 16.53 -0.97
N ARG A 110 1.71 15.22 -1.03
CA ARG A 110 1.43 14.49 -2.27
C ARG A 110 0.52 13.29 -1.97
N PRO A 111 -0.43 12.96 -2.87
CA PRO A 111 -1.15 11.70 -2.76
C PRO A 111 -0.22 10.53 -3.10
N LEU A 112 -0.24 9.50 -2.26
CA LEU A 112 0.26 8.16 -2.55
C LEU A 112 -0.83 7.40 -3.28
N CYS A 113 -0.52 6.87 -4.45
CA CYS A 113 -1.45 6.09 -5.27
C CYS A 113 -1.19 4.59 -5.07
N PRO A 114 -2.21 3.73 -5.21
CA PRO A 114 -2.01 2.30 -5.22
C PRO A 114 -1.18 1.89 -6.44
N TYR A 115 -0.34 0.87 -6.27
CA TYR A 115 0.38 0.20 -7.34
C TYR A 115 -0.55 -0.76 -8.12
N PRO A 116 -0.39 -0.91 -9.44
CA PRO A 116 0.52 -0.16 -10.31
C PRO A 116 0.01 1.27 -10.56
N PRO A 117 0.92 2.26 -10.74
CA PRO A 117 0.54 3.63 -11.06
C PRO A 117 -0.13 3.65 -12.45
N GLY A 118 -1.45 3.81 -12.49
CA GLY A 118 -2.24 3.83 -13.73
C GLY A 118 -3.49 2.96 -13.74
N GLY A 119 -3.76 2.18 -12.68
CA GLY A 119 -5.03 1.46 -12.54
C GLY A 119 -6.21 2.43 -12.47
N GLU A 120 -7.11 2.35 -13.45
CA GLU A 120 -8.23 3.25 -13.68
C GLU A 120 -8.93 3.72 -12.41
N ILE A 121 -8.93 5.05 -12.26
CA ILE A 121 -9.91 5.80 -11.50
C ILE A 121 -11.29 5.41 -12.05
N HIS A 122 -11.97 4.45 -11.42
CA HIS A 122 -13.40 4.27 -11.62
C HIS A 122 -14.03 5.57 -11.13
N ARG A 123 -14.23 6.52 -12.06
CA ARG A 123 -15.06 7.70 -11.87
C ARG A 123 -16.39 7.17 -11.36
N GLN A 124 -16.61 7.23 -10.06
CA GLN A 124 -17.96 7.22 -9.51
C GLN A 124 -18.64 8.44 -10.13
N ARG A 125 -19.41 8.20 -11.20
CA ARG A 125 -20.43 9.13 -11.64
C ARG A 125 -21.38 9.24 -10.46
N LYS A 126 -21.38 10.40 -9.80
CA LYS A 126 -22.48 10.81 -8.93
C LYS A 126 -23.79 10.58 -9.69
N HIS A 127 -24.67 9.77 -9.11
CA HIS A 127 -26.11 9.95 -9.29
C HIS A 127 -26.60 10.91 -8.20
#